data_AF-A0A962KAI1-F1
#
_entry.id   AF-A0A962KAI1-F1
#
_cell.length_a   1.000
_cell.length_b   1.000
_cell.length_c   1.000
_cell.angle_alpha   90.00
_cell.angle_beta   90.00
_cell.angle_gamma   90.00
#
_symmetry.space_group_name_H-M   'P 1'
#
loop_
_entity.id
_entity.type
_entity.pdbx_description
1 polymer ?
#
loop_
_entity_poly.entity_id
_entity_poly.type
_entity_poly.pdbx_seq_one_letter_code
_entity_poly.pdbx_strand_id
1 'polypeptide(L)'
;MIVGGVGGATTKTGLAFEKEVDFQELILNIQGYDLKDEPHRAGRGLYFNGQLVARCFRKHDFYKFLSEQKVNWQAIISKKLLPDDALLVIVRETLFIIEVKYQQVAGSVDEKLQTCDFKRKQYLKLVSSLGLKVEYVYVLNDWFKKPEYKDVLDYIHSVNCHYKFNELPLAWLGLPC
;
A
#
# COMPACT_ATOMS: atom_id res chain seq x y z
N MET A 1 -19.55 -35.00 -18.63
CA MET A 1 -18.80 -34.44 -19.77
C MET A 1 -17.65 -33.64 -19.22
N ILE A 2 -16.43 -34.05 -19.57
CA ILE A 2 -15.17 -33.42 -19.19
C ILE A 2 -14.77 -32.49 -20.34
N VAL A 3 -14.43 -31.24 -20.02
CA VAL A 3 -13.71 -30.30 -20.88
C VAL A 3 -12.68 -29.67 -19.92
N GLY A 4 -11.37 -29.92 -19.97
CA GLY A 4 -10.51 -30.15 -21.12
C GLY A 4 -9.77 -28.85 -21.43
N GLY A 5 -8.65 -28.57 -20.76
CA GLY A 5 -7.81 -27.39 -21.04
C GLY A 5 -6.66 -27.19 -20.06
N VAL A 6 -5.54 -27.86 -20.35
CA VAL A 6 -4.22 -27.71 -19.71
C VAL A 6 -3.55 -26.41 -20.19
N GLY A 7 -2.88 -25.67 -19.29
CA GLY A 7 -1.77 -24.78 -19.69
C GLY A 7 -1.83 -23.38 -19.09
N GLY A 8 -1.00 -23.15 -18.07
CA GLY A 8 -0.67 -21.82 -17.59
C GLY A 8 -0.47 -21.78 -16.09
N ALA A 9 0.66 -22.30 -15.61
CA ALA A 9 1.21 -21.91 -14.32
C ALA A 9 1.55 -20.41 -14.39
N THR A 10 0.54 -19.57 -14.27
CA THR A 10 0.71 -18.13 -14.13
C THR A 10 0.75 -17.89 -12.64
N THR A 11 1.91 -18.12 -12.03
CA THR A 11 2.24 -17.60 -10.70
C THR A 11 2.29 -16.08 -10.78
N LYS A 12 1.12 -15.45 -11.00
CA LYS A 12 0.93 -14.03 -10.73
C LYS A 12 0.87 -13.93 -9.21
N THR A 13 2.02 -13.75 -8.59
CA THR A 13 2.18 -13.50 -7.15
C THR A 13 1.74 -12.06 -6.84
N GLY A 14 0.44 -11.81 -7.06
CA GLY A 14 -0.21 -10.52 -6.86
C GLY A 14 -1.43 -10.66 -5.97
N LEU A 15 -1.65 -9.66 -5.11
CA LEU A 15 -2.79 -9.61 -4.19
C LEU A 15 -4.02 -9.12 -4.95
N ALA A 16 -5.03 -9.96 -5.12
CA ALA A 16 -6.27 -9.59 -5.79
C ALA A 16 -7.24 -8.88 -4.82
N PHE A 17 -7.57 -7.62 -5.11
CA PHE A 17 -8.51 -6.79 -4.37
C PHE A 17 -9.87 -6.79 -5.09
N GLU A 18 -10.75 -7.72 -4.70
CA GLU A 18 -12.10 -7.80 -5.29
C GLU A 18 -13.10 -6.83 -4.63
N LYS A 19 -12.81 -6.34 -3.42
CA LYS A 19 -13.61 -5.39 -2.61
C LYS A 19 -12.71 -4.49 -1.78
N GLU A 20 -13.28 -3.67 -0.88
CA GLU A 20 -12.59 -2.98 0.22
C GLU A 20 -12.00 -4.00 1.22
N VAL A 21 -11.10 -4.87 0.73
CA VAL A 21 -10.41 -5.89 1.51
C VAL A 21 -9.06 -5.30 1.93
N ASP A 22 -8.73 -5.49 3.20
CA ASP A 22 -7.49 -5.03 3.77
C ASP A 22 -6.28 -5.76 3.14
N PHE A 23 -5.21 -5.02 2.82
CA PHE A 23 -3.97 -5.60 2.26
C PHE A 23 -3.42 -6.75 3.14
N GLN A 24 -3.55 -6.58 4.45
CA GLN A 24 -3.02 -7.52 5.44
C GLN A 24 -3.80 -8.83 5.50
N GLU A 25 -5.07 -8.84 5.10
CA GLU A 25 -5.82 -10.11 4.97
C GLU A 25 -5.41 -10.81 3.68
N LEU A 26 -5.24 -10.06 2.60
CA LEU A 26 -4.84 -10.63 1.31
C LEU A 26 -3.46 -11.28 1.39
N ILE A 27 -2.51 -10.70 2.13
CA ILE A 27 -1.16 -11.23 2.21
C ILE A 27 -1.07 -12.53 3.01
N LEU A 28 -1.99 -12.75 3.95
CA LEU A 28 -2.10 -14.00 4.71
C LEU A 28 -2.60 -15.16 3.84
N ASN A 29 -3.25 -14.88 2.71
CA ASN A 29 -3.65 -15.92 1.77
C ASN A 29 -2.47 -16.49 0.96
N ILE A 30 -1.29 -15.86 1.05
CA ILE A 30 -0.09 -16.29 0.33
C ILE A 30 0.72 -17.22 1.23
N GLN A 31 1.00 -18.43 0.73
CA GLN A 31 1.73 -19.43 1.49
C GLN A 31 3.11 -18.92 1.91
N GLY A 32 3.46 -19.13 3.18
CA GLY A 32 4.75 -18.73 3.76
C GLY A 32 4.73 -17.35 4.42
N TYR A 33 3.66 -16.55 4.24
CA TYR A 33 3.48 -15.29 4.94
C TYR A 33 2.76 -15.47 6.27
N ASP A 34 3.28 -14.81 7.31
CA ASP A 34 2.66 -14.70 8.63
C ASP A 34 2.62 -13.23 9.06
N LEU A 35 1.53 -12.82 9.69
CA LEU A 35 1.44 -11.54 10.40
C LEU A 35 1.45 -11.80 11.90
N LYS A 36 2.32 -11.06 12.61
CA LYS A 36 2.42 -11.14 14.07
C LYS A 36 2.37 -9.75 14.66
N ASP A 37 1.56 -9.58 15.69
CA ASP A 37 1.60 -8.37 16.52
C ASP A 37 2.90 -8.37 17.34
N GLU A 38 3.63 -7.26 17.30
CA GLU A 38 4.87 -7.10 18.07
C GLU A 38 4.56 -6.19 19.28
N PRO A 39 4.43 -6.72 20.51
CA PRO A 39 3.96 -5.96 21.67
C PRO A 39 4.82 -4.75 22.04
N HIS A 40 6.08 -4.70 21.58
CA HIS A 40 7.02 -3.62 21.84
C HIS A 40 7.32 -2.74 20.62
N ARG A 41 6.64 -2.95 19.49
CA ARG A 41 6.86 -2.18 18.27
C ARG A 41 5.53 -1.73 17.68
N ALA A 42 5.56 -0.61 16.98
CA ALA A 42 4.37 -0.15 16.28
C ALA A 42 4.03 -1.08 15.09
N GLY A 43 2.73 -1.34 14.91
CA GLY A 43 2.21 -2.12 13.79
C GLY A 43 2.38 -3.63 13.93
N ARG A 44 2.16 -4.35 12.83
CA ARG A 44 2.30 -5.80 12.71
C ARG A 44 3.55 -6.16 11.92
N GLY A 45 4.34 -7.10 12.40
CA GLY A 45 5.45 -7.67 11.66
C GLY A 45 4.93 -8.64 10.60
N LEU A 46 5.33 -8.42 9.35
CA LEU A 46 5.10 -9.34 8.24
C LEU A 46 6.33 -10.23 8.08
N TYR A 47 6.13 -11.52 8.27
CA TYR A 47 7.16 -12.54 8.20
C TYR A 47 6.97 -13.40 6.95
N PHE A 48 8.05 -13.75 6.28
CA PHE A 48 8.05 -14.76 5.21
C PHE A 48 9.00 -15.89 5.61
N ASN A 49 8.50 -17.11 5.71
CA ASN A 49 9.26 -18.28 6.17
C ASN A 49 10.01 -18.02 7.50
N GLY A 50 9.37 -17.31 8.43
CA GLY A 50 9.93 -16.96 9.74
C GLY A 50 10.89 -15.77 9.76
N GLN A 51 11.22 -15.15 8.62
CA GLN A 51 12.05 -13.95 8.54
C GLN A 51 11.18 -12.69 8.43
N LEU A 52 11.48 -11.65 9.22
CA LEU A 52 10.77 -10.38 9.13
C LEU A 52 11.13 -9.66 7.83
N VAL A 53 10.18 -9.56 6.91
CA VAL A 53 10.38 -8.94 5.59
C VAL A 53 9.85 -7.51 5.53
N ALA A 54 8.78 -7.21 6.26
CA ALA A 54 8.19 -5.89 6.30
C ALA A 54 7.43 -5.64 7.61
N ARG A 55 7.03 -4.39 7.84
CA ARG A 55 6.11 -3.99 8.90
C ARG A 55 4.88 -3.34 8.30
N CYS A 56 3.71 -3.79 8.71
CA CYS A 56 2.43 -3.23 8.31
C CYS A 56 1.93 -2.28 9.39
N PHE A 57 1.55 -1.06 9.01
CA PHE A 57 0.97 -0.06 9.89
C PHE A 57 -0.42 0.32 9.38
N ARG A 58 -1.41 0.38 10.29
CA ARG A 58 -2.73 0.91 9.98
C ARG A 58 -2.96 2.20 10.73
N LYS A 59 -3.53 3.20 10.07
CA LYS A 59 -4.07 4.43 10.69
C LYS A 59 -3.11 5.02 11.76
N HIS A 60 -3.38 4.76 13.04
CA HIS A 60 -2.63 5.31 14.17
C HIS A 60 -1.29 4.61 14.43
N ASP A 61 -1.09 3.37 13.97
CA ASP A 61 0.15 2.64 14.21
C ASP A 61 1.34 3.28 13.50
N PHE A 62 1.12 3.92 12.35
CA PHE A 62 2.17 4.68 11.68
C PHE A 62 2.71 5.82 12.56
N TYR A 63 1.84 6.50 13.31
CA TYR A 63 2.27 7.56 14.22
C TYR A 63 2.96 7.02 15.47
N LYS A 64 2.56 5.83 15.94
CA LYS A 64 3.31 5.13 17.00
C LYS A 64 4.73 4.81 16.52
N PHE A 65 4.89 4.39 15.27
CA PHE A 65 6.20 4.13 14.67
C PHE A 65 7.04 5.39 14.59
N LEU A 66 6.47 6.52 14.15
CA LEU A 66 7.18 7.80 14.15
C LEU A 66 7.64 8.19 15.56
N SER A 67 6.78 8.02 16.57
CA SER A 67 7.15 8.27 17.97
C SER A 67 8.25 7.32 18.47
N GLU A 68 8.21 6.04 18.09
CA GLU A 68 9.26 5.04 18.39
C GLU A 68 10.61 5.49 17.80
N GLN A 69 10.59 6.06 16.60
CA GLN A 69 11.76 6.64 15.93
C GLN A 69 12.11 8.06 16.39
N LYS A 70 11.47 8.57 17.45
CA LYS A 70 11.66 9.93 18.00
C LYS A 70 11.38 11.05 17.00
N VAL A 71 10.50 10.82 16.02
CA VAL A 71 10.06 11.82 15.05
C VAL A 71 8.87 12.58 15.60
N ASN A 72 9.05 13.88 15.86
CA ASN A 72 7.95 14.76 16.24
C ASN A 72 7.15 15.22 15.01
N TRP A 73 6.15 14.44 14.61
CA TRP A 73 5.29 14.75 13.47
C TRP A 73 4.58 16.11 13.59
N GLN A 74 4.27 16.58 14.81
CA GLN A 74 3.58 17.88 15.02
C GLN A 74 4.43 19.08 14.59
N ALA A 75 5.76 18.93 14.62
CA ALA A 75 6.67 19.96 14.15
C ALA A 75 6.84 19.96 12.62
N ILE A 76 6.43 18.87 11.95
CA ILE A 76 6.64 18.67 10.50
C ILE A 76 5.37 18.98 9.71
N ILE A 77 4.21 18.51 10.19
CA ILE A 77 2.92 18.62 9.49
C ILE A 77 1.84 19.22 10.39
N SER A 78 0.98 20.06 9.81
CA SER A 78 -0.07 20.78 10.55
C SER A 78 -1.31 19.92 10.83
N LYS A 79 -1.49 18.78 10.14
CA LYS A 79 -2.65 17.90 10.30
C LYS A 79 -2.24 16.44 10.12
N LYS A 80 -2.78 15.54 10.94
CA LYS A 80 -2.55 14.09 10.80
C LYS A 80 -3.13 13.55 9.48
N LEU A 81 -2.30 12.86 8.71
CA LEU A 81 -2.68 12.01 7.59
C LEU A 81 -2.65 10.54 8.03
N LEU A 82 -3.80 9.87 7.99
CA LEU A 82 -3.89 8.45 8.32
C LEU A 82 -3.90 7.67 7.01
N PRO A 83 -2.90 6.80 6.76
CA PRO A 83 -2.96 5.91 5.62
C PRO A 83 -3.96 4.79 5.91
N ASP A 84 -4.59 4.26 4.85
CA ASP A 84 -5.43 3.05 4.95
C ASP A 84 -4.54 1.86 5.35
N ASP A 85 -3.55 1.56 4.51
CA ASP A 85 -2.46 0.62 4.82
C ASP A 85 -1.10 1.26 4.49
N ALA A 86 -0.11 1.01 5.34
CA ALA A 86 1.28 1.36 5.10
C ALA A 86 2.17 0.15 5.34
N LEU A 87 3.12 -0.08 4.45
CA LEU A 87 4.02 -1.22 4.48
C LEU A 87 5.47 -0.72 4.43
N LEU A 88 6.22 -0.88 5.51
CA LEU A 88 7.65 -0.60 5.55
C LEU A 88 8.42 -1.87 5.24
N VAL A 89 8.98 -1.92 4.05
CA VAL A 89 9.80 -3.05 3.59
C VAL A 89 11.22 -2.84 4.09
N ILE A 90 11.63 -3.67 5.04
CA ILE A 90 12.88 -3.50 5.80
C ILE A 90 14.08 -3.66 4.87
N VAL A 91 14.02 -4.63 3.95
CA VAL A 91 15.11 -4.95 3.01
C VAL A 91 15.41 -3.79 2.04
N ARG A 92 14.43 -2.92 1.79
CA ARG A 92 14.55 -1.79 0.85
C ARG A 92 14.54 -0.43 1.53
N GLU A 93 14.37 -0.38 2.85
CA GLU A 93 14.19 0.87 3.60
C GLU A 93 13.13 1.79 2.96
N THR A 94 12.07 1.16 2.42
CA THR A 94 11.04 1.83 1.62
C THR A 94 9.69 1.66 2.28
N LEU A 95 9.02 2.78 2.53
CA LEU A 95 7.66 2.86 3.03
C LEU A 95 6.69 2.97 1.85
N PHE A 96 5.91 1.92 1.64
CA PHE A 96 4.80 1.90 0.70
C PHE A 96 3.53 2.35 1.40
N ILE A 97 2.90 3.41 0.89
CA ILE A 97 1.56 3.84 1.30
C ILE A 97 0.59 3.26 0.29
N ILE A 98 -0.29 2.37 0.75
CA ILE A 98 -1.28 1.69 -0.07
C ILE A 98 -2.64 2.30 0.26
N GLU A 99 -3.26 2.95 -0.72
CA GLU A 99 -4.64 3.39 -0.60
C GLU A 99 -5.54 2.63 -1.57
N VAL A 100 -6.51 1.92 -1.01
CA VAL A 100 -7.54 1.23 -1.78
C VAL A 100 -8.67 2.22 -2.06
N LYS A 101 -9.09 2.32 -3.31
CA LYS A 101 -10.26 3.11 -3.72
C LYS A 101 -11.18 2.21 -4.53
N TYR A 102 -12.33 1.95 -3.93
CA TYR A 102 -13.39 1.17 -4.53
C TYR A 102 -14.59 2.09 -4.77
N GLN A 103 -15.08 2.15 -6.01
CA GLN A 103 -16.21 3.00 -6.38
C GLN A 103 -17.20 2.24 -7.27
N GLN A 104 -18.50 2.34 -6.95
CA GLN A 104 -19.57 1.72 -7.76
C GLN A 104 -20.53 2.74 -8.40
N VAL A 105 -20.59 3.97 -7.88
CA VAL A 105 -21.44 5.07 -8.36
C VAL A 105 -20.62 6.34 -8.47
N ALA A 106 -21.03 7.32 -9.28
CA ALA A 106 -20.34 8.62 -9.32
C ALA A 106 -20.37 9.28 -7.93
N GLY A 107 -19.25 9.87 -7.49
CA GLY A 107 -19.17 10.43 -6.14
C GLY A 107 -17.85 11.13 -5.84
N SER A 108 -17.71 11.66 -4.61
CA SER A 108 -16.59 12.49 -4.13
C SER A 108 -15.20 11.81 -4.11
N VAL A 109 -15.08 10.58 -4.62
CA VAL A 109 -13.77 9.90 -4.76
C VAL A 109 -12.96 10.48 -5.92
N ASP A 110 -13.65 10.99 -6.94
CA ASP A 110 -13.05 11.47 -8.19
C ASP A 110 -12.09 12.67 -7.96
N GLU A 111 -12.45 13.60 -7.07
CA GLU A 111 -11.59 14.74 -6.70
C GLU A 111 -10.40 14.34 -5.82
N LYS A 112 -10.52 13.25 -5.04
CA LYS A 112 -9.52 12.88 -4.04
C LYS A 112 -8.28 12.22 -4.64
N LEU A 113 -8.39 11.61 -5.82
CA LEU A 113 -7.26 10.98 -6.51
C LEU A 113 -6.13 11.97 -6.83
N GLN A 114 -6.48 13.25 -7.05
CA GLN A 114 -5.52 14.32 -7.33
C GLN A 114 -4.69 14.70 -6.08
N THR A 115 -5.15 14.37 -4.87
CA THR A 115 -4.46 14.73 -3.62
C THR A 115 -3.26 13.82 -3.28
N CYS A 116 -2.97 12.82 -4.11
CA CYS A 116 -1.90 11.85 -3.86
C CYS A 116 -0.52 12.49 -3.76
N ASP A 117 -0.19 13.46 -4.62
CA ASP A 117 1.10 14.14 -4.57
C ASP A 117 1.30 14.85 -3.24
N PHE A 118 0.27 15.56 -2.77
CA PHE A 118 0.31 16.22 -1.47
C PHE A 118 0.52 15.20 -0.35
N LYS A 119 -0.27 14.12 -0.31
CA LYS A 119 -0.14 13.07 0.72
C LYS A 119 1.27 12.47 0.71
N ARG A 120 1.77 12.06 -0.47
CA ARG A 120 3.10 11.48 -0.64
C ARG A 120 4.19 12.41 -0.13
N LYS A 121 4.13 13.70 -0.49
CA LYS A 121 5.08 14.71 0.00
C LYS A 121 5.03 14.88 1.52
N GLN A 122 3.86 14.79 2.15
CA GLN A 122 3.76 14.82 3.61
C GLN A 122 4.40 13.59 4.26
N TYR A 123 4.11 12.38 3.75
CA TYR A 123 4.75 11.16 4.25
C TYR A 123 6.26 11.20 4.07
N LEU A 124 6.73 11.67 2.92
CA LEU A 124 8.15 11.85 2.65
C LEU A 124 8.80 12.79 3.67
N LYS A 125 8.18 13.93 3.99
CA LYS A 125 8.68 14.83 5.05
C LYS A 125 8.75 14.16 6.42
N LEU A 126 7.76 13.33 6.78
CA LEU A 126 7.74 12.63 8.06
C LEU A 126 8.88 11.63 8.19
N VAL A 127 9.22 10.93 7.12
CA VAL A 127 10.26 9.90 7.15
C VAL A 127 11.61 10.35 6.59
N SER A 128 11.71 11.59 6.10
CA SER A 128 12.96 12.16 5.58
C SER A 128 14.05 12.21 6.64
N SER A 129 13.69 12.37 7.92
CA SER A 129 14.63 12.30 9.05
C SER A 129 15.19 10.90 9.29
N LEU A 130 14.49 9.87 8.80
CA LEU A 130 14.85 8.45 8.92
C LEU A 130 15.61 7.94 7.70
N GLY A 131 15.75 8.76 6.64
CA GLY A 131 16.37 8.33 5.38
C GLY A 131 15.54 7.34 4.56
N LEU A 132 14.28 7.10 4.93
CA LEU A 132 13.40 6.14 4.25
C LEU A 132 12.87 6.72 2.93
N LYS A 133 12.71 5.85 1.93
CA LYS A 133 12.00 6.19 0.69
C LYS A 133 10.50 6.05 0.90
N VAL A 134 9.70 6.87 0.21
CA VAL A 134 8.24 6.77 0.24
C VAL A 134 7.72 6.52 -1.16
N GLU A 135 7.01 5.41 -1.30
CA GLU A 135 6.29 5.03 -2.50
C GLU A 135 4.79 5.09 -2.21
N TYR A 136 4.03 5.79 -3.07
CA TYR A 136 2.59 5.91 -2.90
C TYR A 136 1.90 5.13 -4.00
N VAL A 137 1.06 4.17 -3.64
CA VAL A 137 0.33 3.32 -4.58
C VAL A 137 -1.17 3.35 -4.31
N TYR A 138 -1.94 3.57 -5.37
CA TYR A 138 -3.37 3.37 -5.38
C TYR A 138 -3.73 1.99 -5.88
N VAL A 139 -4.64 1.33 -5.18
CA VAL A 139 -5.34 0.16 -5.69
C VAL A 139 -6.74 0.60 -6.08
N LEU A 140 -6.99 0.65 -7.39
CA LEU A 140 -8.25 1.11 -7.98
C LEU A 140 -9.06 -0.08 -8.48
N ASN A 141 -10.38 0.03 -8.45
CA ASN A 141 -11.25 -0.95 -9.10
C ASN A 141 -11.52 -0.62 -10.58
N ASP A 142 -12.17 -1.53 -11.30
CA ASP A 142 -12.49 -1.40 -12.73
C ASP A 142 -13.30 -0.14 -13.09
N TRP A 143 -13.99 0.47 -12.12
CA TRP A 143 -14.70 1.72 -12.32
C TRP A 143 -13.78 2.84 -12.83
N PHE A 144 -12.54 2.90 -12.35
CA PHE A 144 -11.56 3.91 -12.75
C PHE A 144 -10.90 3.63 -14.10
N LYS A 145 -11.28 2.54 -14.79
CA LYS A 145 -10.84 2.27 -16.17
C LYS A 145 -11.62 3.06 -17.22
N LYS A 146 -12.66 3.80 -16.81
CA LYS A 146 -13.41 4.67 -17.72
C LYS A 146 -12.48 5.73 -18.33
N PRO A 147 -12.70 6.12 -19.60
CA PRO A 147 -11.83 7.09 -20.29
C PRO A 147 -11.78 8.44 -19.61
N GLU A 148 -12.82 8.80 -18.85
CA GLU A 148 -12.95 10.04 -18.08
C GLU A 148 -11.85 10.21 -17.02
N TYR A 149 -11.30 9.10 -16.51
CA TYR A 149 -10.23 9.12 -15.50
C TYR A 149 -8.82 9.17 -16.09
N LYS A 150 -8.68 9.10 -17.42
CA LYS A 150 -7.38 9.04 -18.08
C LYS A 150 -6.46 10.18 -17.64
N ASP A 151 -6.97 11.41 -17.60
CA ASP A 151 -6.19 12.59 -17.19
C ASP A 151 -5.72 12.50 -15.73
N VAL A 152 -6.56 11.95 -14.85
CA VAL A 152 -6.22 11.74 -13.43
C VAL A 152 -5.17 10.64 -13.29
N LEU A 153 -5.29 9.55 -14.05
CA LEU A 153 -4.31 8.45 -14.06
C LEU A 153 -2.96 8.92 -14.61
N ASP A 154 -2.96 9.70 -15.68
CA ASP A 154 -1.75 10.29 -16.25
C ASP A 154 -1.12 11.28 -15.26
N TYR A 155 -1.93 12.06 -14.55
CA TYR A 155 -1.46 12.92 -13.47
C TYR A 155 -0.79 12.11 -12.34
N ILE A 156 -1.40 11.02 -11.87
CA ILE A 156 -0.83 10.15 -10.84
C ILE A 156 0.58 9.68 -11.23
N HIS A 157 0.77 9.23 -12.47
CA HIS A 157 2.12 8.85 -12.96
C HIS A 157 3.08 10.03 -13.01
N SER A 158 2.62 11.20 -13.44
CA SER A 158 3.46 12.41 -13.54
C SER A 158 3.99 12.90 -12.19
N VAL A 159 3.26 12.62 -11.10
CA VAL A 159 3.64 13.01 -9.73
C VAL A 159 4.42 11.92 -8.99
N ASN A 160 4.95 10.92 -9.70
CA ASN A 160 5.63 9.75 -9.13
C ASN A 160 4.78 9.03 -8.06
N CYS A 161 3.48 8.95 -8.30
CA CYS A 161 2.59 8.02 -7.61
C CYS A 161 2.29 6.86 -8.56
N HIS A 162 1.98 5.70 -8.00
CA HIS A 162 1.65 4.52 -8.76
C HIS A 162 0.18 4.17 -8.59
N TYR A 163 -0.40 3.51 -9.57
CA TYR A 163 -1.70 2.88 -9.41
C TYR A 163 -1.68 1.48 -10.01
N LYS A 164 -2.53 0.61 -9.47
CA LYS A 164 -2.80 -0.72 -9.99
C LYS A 164 -4.30 -1.00 -9.92
N PHE A 165 -4.77 -1.81 -10.86
CA PHE A 165 -6.18 -2.18 -10.94
C PHE A 165 -6.38 -3.58 -10.39
N ASN A 166 -7.20 -3.71 -9.34
CA ASN A 166 -7.58 -4.97 -8.69
C ASN A 166 -6.42 -5.89 -8.25
N GLU A 167 -5.15 -5.62 -8.56
CA GLU A 167 -4.01 -6.47 -8.22
C GLU A 167 -2.81 -5.64 -7.74
N LEU A 168 -2.16 -6.06 -6.65
CA LEU A 168 -0.88 -5.46 -6.21
C LEU A 168 0.23 -6.52 -6.26
N PRO A 169 1.19 -6.43 -7.20
CA PRO A 169 2.25 -7.43 -7.32
C PRO A 169 3.21 -7.38 -6.12
N LEU A 170 3.46 -8.51 -5.47
CA LEU A 170 4.39 -8.59 -4.34
C LEU A 170 5.83 -8.23 -4.73
N ALA A 171 6.25 -8.65 -5.93
CA ALA A 171 7.56 -8.32 -6.46
C ALA A 171 7.78 -6.80 -6.59
N TRP A 172 6.72 -6.04 -6.84
CA TRP A 172 6.78 -4.58 -6.91
C TRP A 172 7.04 -3.97 -5.53
N LEU A 173 6.37 -4.49 -4.50
CA LEU A 173 6.63 -4.15 -3.10
C LEU A 173 8.03 -4.59 -2.64
N GLY A 174 8.69 -5.48 -3.38
CA GLY A 174 9.98 -6.04 -3.00
C GLY A 174 9.87 -7.12 -1.93
N LEU A 175 8.70 -7.73 -1.84
CA LEU A 175 8.44 -8.85 -0.95
C LEU A 175 8.80 -10.17 -1.66
N PRO A 176 9.40 -11.14 -0.95
CA PRO A 176 9.77 -12.43 -1.54
C PRO A 176 8.54 -13.25 -1.93
N CYS A 177 8.62 -13.98 -3.03
CA CYS A 177 7.53 -14.80 -3.55
C CYS A 177 8.01 -16.23 -3.82
#